data_AF-A0A817LCG6-F1
#
_entry.id   AF-A0A817LCG6-F1
#
_cell.length_a   1.000
_cell.length_b   1.000
_cell.length_c   1.000
_cell.angle_alpha   90.00
_cell.angle_beta   90.00
_cell.angle_gamma   90.00
#
_symmetry.space_group_name_H-M   'P 1'
#
loop_
_entity.id
_entity.type
_entity.pdbx_description
1 polymer ?
#
loop_
_entity_poly.entity_id
_entity_poly.type
_entity_poly.pdbx_seq_one_letter_code
_entity_poly.pdbx_strand_id
1 'polypeptide(L)'
;MVAYGVASRAMYKYNEDADNDDLTFDGRSIFRHVLYPSYYLMYGSTENELAALDRNRDLGTAIATQILLAFHMLFVNILLINLLIAMFSYTFETVQSQTDHVWRYERYSFIREYFDRSPLFPPFIIISHLIELIKFLIGLCQKRNNSNMKKNQAKIFKMIAANHEIDKDWSEFESYATNLYARTKVSGTSSSSATVVASRTRQDVPPTILDTMNTSPSSLTIDLKAITDEIASIKKVIGDLRTYTEE
;
A
#
# COMPACT_ATOMS: atom_id res chain seq x y z
N MET A 1 4.50 -16.00 32.99
CA MET A 1 4.41 -17.48 32.91
C MET A 1 5.37 -18.13 33.90
N VAL A 2 6.66 -18.29 33.55
CA VAL A 2 7.68 -19.00 34.38
C VAL A 2 7.79 -18.44 35.79
N ALA A 3 7.93 -17.11 35.92
CA ALA A 3 8.12 -16.47 37.23
C ALA A 3 6.96 -16.74 38.20
N TYR A 4 5.72 -16.57 37.73
CA TYR A 4 4.52 -16.89 38.51
C TYR A 4 4.45 -18.39 38.84
N GLY A 5 4.62 -19.27 37.85
CA GLY A 5 4.51 -20.72 38.06
C GLY A 5 5.56 -21.28 39.01
N VAL A 6 6.79 -20.75 39.01
CA VAL A 6 7.84 -21.20 39.94
C VAL A 6 7.54 -20.68 41.34
N ALA A 7 7.15 -19.41 41.46
CA ALA A 7 6.81 -18.80 42.75
C ALA A 7 5.58 -19.45 43.40
N SER A 8 4.51 -19.70 42.63
CA SER A 8 3.31 -20.35 43.15
C SER A 8 3.61 -21.79 43.56
N ARG A 9 4.32 -22.57 42.74
CA ARG A 9 4.70 -23.94 43.09
C ARG A 9 5.62 -24.02 44.30
N ALA A 10 6.54 -23.08 44.46
CA ALA A 10 7.40 -22.99 45.63
C ALA A 10 6.60 -22.69 46.92
N MET A 11 5.58 -21.83 46.83
CA MET A 11 4.69 -21.52 47.96
C MET A 11 3.77 -22.67 48.33
N TYR A 12 3.22 -23.39 47.34
CA TYR A 12 2.38 -24.58 47.61
C TYR A 12 3.19 -25.75 48.19
N LYS A 13 4.41 -25.98 47.69
CA LYS A 13 5.28 -27.07 48.17
C LYS A 13 5.86 -26.81 49.57
N TYR A 14 5.80 -25.58 50.08
CA TYR A 14 6.19 -25.28 51.46
C TYR A 14 5.19 -25.83 52.49
N ASN A 15 3.92 -26.04 52.10
CA ASN A 15 2.83 -26.40 52.99
C ASN A 15 2.42 -27.89 52.91
N GLU A 16 2.85 -28.61 51.87
CA GLU A 16 2.78 -30.07 51.80
C GLU A 16 4.10 -30.62 52.33
N ASP A 17 4.03 -31.36 53.44
CA ASP A 17 5.18 -31.97 54.12
C ASP A 17 6.22 -32.51 53.14
N ALA A 18 7.49 -32.25 53.45
CA ALA A 18 8.67 -32.69 52.71
C ALA A 18 8.90 -34.22 52.80
N ASP A 19 7.84 -35.01 52.68
CA ASP A 19 7.85 -36.44 52.88
C ASP A 19 7.51 -37.14 51.55
N ASN A 20 8.54 -37.79 50.99
CA ASN A 20 8.47 -38.83 49.96
C ASN A 20 8.09 -38.43 48.53
N ASP A 21 8.84 -37.53 47.89
CA ASP A 21 8.97 -37.57 46.43
C ASP A 21 10.44 -37.45 46.04
N ASP A 22 10.97 -38.54 45.47
CA ASP A 22 12.27 -38.57 44.80
C ASP A 22 12.35 -37.36 43.87
N LEU A 23 13.19 -36.40 44.25
CA LEU A 23 13.37 -35.12 43.59
C LEU A 23 14.18 -35.30 42.30
N THR A 24 13.77 -36.22 41.42
CA THR A 24 14.33 -36.30 40.08
C THR A 24 13.93 -35.01 39.35
N PHE A 25 14.93 -34.15 39.15
CA PHE A 25 14.84 -32.95 38.34
C PHE A 25 14.62 -33.36 36.87
N ASP A 26 13.40 -33.77 36.55
CA ASP A 26 12.98 -34.06 35.18
C ASP A 26 12.28 -32.82 34.61
N GLY A 27 12.76 -32.33 33.46
CA GLY A 27 12.19 -31.15 32.81
C GLY A 27 10.70 -31.32 32.47
N ARG A 28 10.25 -32.57 32.26
CA ARG A 28 8.84 -32.89 31.98
C ARG A 28 7.94 -32.60 33.18
N SER A 29 8.39 -32.90 34.40
CA SER A 29 7.60 -32.67 35.61
C SER A 29 7.52 -31.18 35.90
N ILE A 30 8.62 -30.44 35.75
CA ILE A 30 8.66 -28.99 35.94
C ILE A 30 7.72 -28.30 34.96
N PHE A 31 7.79 -28.65 33.67
CA PHE A 31 6.91 -28.05 32.66
C PHE A 31 5.42 -28.24 32.99
N ARG A 32 5.03 -29.47 33.36
CA ARG A 32 3.64 -29.79 33.67
C ARG A 32 3.12 -29.05 34.90
N HIS A 33 3.94 -28.88 35.94
CA HIS A 33 3.47 -28.29 37.21
C HIS A 33 3.66 -26.77 37.29
N VAL A 34 4.62 -26.21 36.56
CA VAL A 34 4.95 -24.77 36.59
C VAL A 34 4.27 -24.02 35.44
N LEU A 35 4.41 -24.53 34.21
CA LEU A 35 4.02 -23.79 33.01
C LEU A 35 2.57 -24.04 32.60
N TYR A 36 2.11 -25.28 32.71
CA TYR A 36 0.75 -25.64 32.31
C TYR A 36 -0.33 -24.87 33.10
N PRO A 37 -0.31 -24.79 34.46
CA PRO A 37 -1.34 -24.06 35.20
C PRO A 37 -1.31 -22.57 34.90
N SER A 38 -0.10 -21.99 34.87
CA SER A 38 0.13 -20.60 34.49
C SER A 38 -0.43 -20.29 33.10
N TYR A 39 -0.31 -21.21 32.15
CA TYR A 39 -0.80 -21.03 30.78
C TYR A 39 -2.33 -20.99 30.71
N TYR A 40 -3.00 -21.95 31.33
CA TYR A 40 -4.46 -22.01 31.36
C TYR A 40 -5.11 -20.83 32.09
N LEU A 41 -4.38 -20.24 33.03
CA LEU A 41 -4.79 -19.02 33.72
C LEU A 41 -4.98 -17.82 32.75
N MET A 42 -4.20 -17.76 31.66
CA MET A 42 -4.40 -16.73 30.62
C MET A 42 -5.73 -16.87 29.88
N TYR A 43 -6.22 -18.10 29.78
CA TYR A 43 -7.50 -18.42 29.15
C TYR A 43 -8.68 -18.33 30.11
N GLY A 44 -8.44 -17.88 31.36
CA GLY A 44 -9.49 -17.69 32.36
C GLY A 44 -9.81 -18.92 33.21
N SER A 45 -9.05 -20.01 33.10
CA SER A 45 -9.22 -21.18 33.96
C SER A 45 -8.54 -20.95 35.31
N THR A 46 -9.27 -20.35 36.26
CA THR A 46 -8.79 -19.99 37.62
C THR A 46 -9.18 -20.99 38.70
N GLU A 47 -10.11 -21.90 38.41
CA GLU A 47 -10.79 -22.76 39.40
C GLU A 47 -9.81 -23.56 40.26
N ASN A 48 -8.78 -24.13 39.63
CA ASN A 48 -7.78 -24.95 40.32
C ASN A 48 -6.90 -24.13 41.28
N GLU A 49 -6.53 -22.91 40.90
CA GLU A 49 -5.73 -22.00 41.74
C GLU A 49 -6.57 -21.42 42.87
N LEU A 50 -7.83 -21.08 42.60
CA LEU A 50 -8.76 -20.59 43.63
C LEU A 50 -9.06 -21.67 44.69
N ALA A 51 -9.23 -22.93 44.24
CA ALA A 51 -9.41 -24.07 45.14
C ALA A 51 -8.13 -24.40 45.94
N ALA A 52 -6.94 -24.14 45.38
CA ALA A 52 -5.68 -24.30 46.09
C ALA A 52 -5.47 -23.22 47.16
N LEU A 53 -5.96 -22.00 46.92
CA LEU A 53 -5.94 -20.91 47.89
C LEU A 53 -6.85 -21.17 49.11
N ASP A 54 -8.06 -21.70 48.89
CA ASP A 54 -9.01 -22.03 49.96
C ASP A 54 -8.51 -23.19 50.85
N ARG A 55 -7.67 -24.06 50.29
CA ARG A 55 -7.06 -25.19 51.00
C ARG A 55 -5.87 -24.80 51.89
N ASN A 56 -5.26 -23.63 51.68
CA ASN A 56 -4.09 -23.22 52.45
C ASN A 56 -4.46 -22.83 53.89
N ARG A 57 -3.94 -23.58 54.86
CA ARG A 57 -4.12 -23.30 56.30
C ARG A 57 -3.35 -22.09 56.79
N ASP A 58 -2.23 -21.75 56.14
CA ASP A 58 -1.40 -20.61 56.49
C ASP A 58 -1.88 -19.33 55.79
N LEU A 59 -2.39 -18.39 56.58
CA LEU A 59 -2.92 -17.12 56.10
C LEU A 59 -1.88 -16.30 55.31
N GLY A 60 -0.61 -16.35 55.73
CA GLY A 60 0.47 -15.61 55.09
C GLY A 60 0.79 -16.08 53.68
N THR A 61 0.90 -17.40 53.47
CA THR A 61 1.15 -17.96 52.13
C THR A 61 -0.06 -17.78 51.23
N ALA A 62 -1.28 -17.97 51.74
CA ALA A 62 -2.53 -17.76 51.00
C ALA A 62 -2.67 -16.32 50.49
N ILE A 63 -2.39 -15.31 51.33
CA ILE A 63 -2.44 -13.90 50.91
C ILE A 63 -1.35 -13.62 49.87
N ALA A 64 -0.13 -14.13 50.05
CA ALA A 64 0.97 -13.94 49.11
C ALA A 64 0.65 -14.56 47.73
N THR A 65 0.13 -15.78 47.69
CA THR A 65 -0.29 -16.45 46.44
C THR A 65 -1.48 -15.75 45.79
N GLN A 66 -2.42 -15.22 46.57
CA GLN A 66 -3.56 -14.44 46.06
C GLN A 66 -3.11 -13.12 45.42
N ILE A 67 -2.17 -12.40 46.05
CA ILE A 67 -1.58 -11.18 45.49
C ILE A 67 -0.81 -11.50 44.20
N LEU A 68 -0.01 -12.57 44.22
CA LEU A 68 0.75 -13.04 43.06
C LEU A 68 -0.17 -13.44 41.89
N LEU A 69 -1.32 -14.06 42.19
CA LEU A 69 -2.38 -14.38 41.23
C LEU A 69 -3.02 -13.10 40.65
N ALA A 70 -3.38 -12.14 41.50
CA ALA A 70 -3.97 -10.87 41.06
C ALA A 70 -3.04 -10.09 40.13
N PHE A 71 -1.76 -9.96 40.47
CA PHE A 71 -0.77 -9.32 39.60
C PHE A 71 -0.58 -10.09 38.29
N HIS A 72 -0.55 -11.43 38.33
CA HIS A 72 -0.46 -12.23 37.11
C HIS A 72 -1.62 -11.94 36.16
N MET A 73 -2.85 -11.95 36.67
CA MET A 73 -4.05 -11.67 35.88
C MET A 73 -4.04 -10.25 35.30
N LEU A 74 -3.58 -9.26 36.07
CA LEU A 74 -3.46 -7.88 35.60
C LEU A 74 -2.44 -7.77 34.47
N PHE A 75 -1.22 -8.22 34.70
CA PHE A 75 -0.15 -8.05 33.71
C PHE A 75 -0.43 -8.83 32.43
N VAL A 76 -0.89 -10.07 32.53
CA VAL A 76 -1.05 -10.92 31.34
C VAL A 76 -2.36 -10.64 30.64
N ASN A 77 -3.49 -10.68 31.36
CA ASN A 77 -4.81 -10.64 30.72
C ASN A 77 -5.27 -9.21 30.42
N ILE A 78 -4.93 -8.24 31.27
CA ILE A 78 -5.39 -6.85 31.10
C ILE A 78 -4.35 -6.01 30.35
N LEU A 79 -3.06 -6.17 30.64
CA LEU A 79 -2.02 -5.35 29.99
C LEU A 79 -1.54 -6.02 28.69
N LEU A 80 -1.01 -7.24 28.77
CA LEU A 80 -0.29 -7.85 27.65
C LEU A 80 -1.19 -8.24 26.48
N ILE A 81 -2.34 -8.85 26.75
CA ILE A 81 -3.29 -9.23 25.69
C ILE A 81 -3.85 -7.99 24.99
N ASN A 82 -4.22 -6.94 25.74
CA ASN A 82 -4.71 -5.70 25.12
C ASN A 82 -3.63 -4.98 24.32
N LEU A 83 -2.39 -4.99 24.79
CA LEU A 83 -1.26 -4.45 24.04
C LEU A 83 -0.97 -5.29 22.78
N LEU A 84 -1.07 -6.61 22.87
CA LEU A 84 -0.89 -7.51 21.73
C LEU A 84 -1.96 -7.29 20.66
N ILE A 85 -3.22 -7.13 21.09
CA ILE A 85 -4.33 -6.78 20.20
C ILE A 85 -4.04 -5.43 19.52
N ALA A 86 -3.63 -4.42 20.28
CA ALA A 86 -3.30 -3.10 19.72
C ALA A 86 -2.13 -3.16 18.72
N MET A 87 -1.09 -3.92 19.02
CA MET A 87 0.05 -4.13 18.12
C MET A 87 -0.40 -4.86 16.84
N PHE A 88 -1.21 -5.91 16.97
CA PHE A 88 -1.76 -6.61 15.81
C PHE A 88 -2.67 -5.71 14.98
N SER A 89 -3.51 -4.88 15.58
CA SER A 89 -4.33 -3.92 14.83
C SER A 89 -3.47 -2.93 14.04
N TYR A 90 -2.44 -2.36 14.66
CA TYR A 90 -1.52 -1.43 14.01
C TYR A 90 -0.73 -2.08 12.86
N THR A 91 -0.15 -3.26 13.11
CA THR A 91 0.59 -4.00 12.09
C THR A 91 -0.33 -4.53 11.01
N PHE A 92 -1.57 -4.95 11.33
CA PHE A 92 -2.55 -5.41 10.35
C PHE A 92 -2.94 -4.29 9.38
N GLU A 93 -3.19 -3.08 9.86
CA GLU A 93 -3.48 -1.93 8.99
C GLU A 93 -2.31 -1.64 8.03
N THR A 94 -1.09 -1.64 8.57
CA THR A 94 0.13 -1.41 7.78
C THR A 94 0.36 -2.54 6.77
N VAL A 95 0.26 -3.80 7.19
CA VAL A 95 0.50 -4.99 6.37
C VAL A 95 -0.58 -5.15 5.31
N GLN A 96 -1.86 -4.96 5.64
CA GLN A 96 -2.96 -5.07 4.69
C GLN A 96 -2.77 -4.13 3.48
N SER A 97 -2.24 -2.92 3.70
CA SER A 97 -1.92 -1.99 2.61
C SER A 97 -0.87 -2.52 1.62
N GLN A 98 0.00 -3.43 2.06
CA GLN A 98 1.08 -4.03 1.28
C GLN A 98 0.76 -5.46 0.82
N THR A 99 -0.15 -6.17 1.51
CA THR A 99 -0.54 -7.54 1.21
C THR A 99 -1.14 -7.66 -0.18
N ASP A 100 -1.91 -6.67 -0.65
CA ASP A 100 -2.46 -6.70 -2.00
C ASP A 100 -1.38 -6.74 -3.08
N HIS A 101 -0.27 -6.03 -2.87
CA HIS A 101 0.86 -6.04 -3.80
C HIS A 101 1.61 -7.36 -3.74
N VAL A 102 1.87 -7.88 -2.53
CA VAL A 102 2.51 -9.18 -2.33
C VAL A 102 1.66 -10.30 -2.94
N TRP A 103 0.35 -10.31 -2.72
CA TRP A 103 -0.56 -11.29 -3.30
C TRP A 103 -0.57 -11.23 -4.83
N ARG A 104 -0.57 -10.02 -5.42
CA ARG A 104 -0.49 -9.87 -6.89
C ARG A 104 0.84 -10.39 -7.44
N TYR A 105 1.94 -10.17 -6.73
CA TYR A 105 3.28 -10.66 -7.10
C TYR A 105 3.35 -12.19 -7.01
N GLU A 106 2.96 -12.76 -5.87
CA GLU A 106 2.91 -14.20 -5.65
C GLU A 106 1.96 -14.89 -6.65
N ARG A 107 0.80 -14.29 -6.92
CA ARG A 107 -0.14 -14.79 -7.94
C ARG A 107 0.49 -14.86 -9.32
N TYR A 108 1.27 -13.87 -9.72
CA TYR A 108 1.99 -13.92 -10.99
C TYR A 108 3.02 -15.06 -11.01
N SER A 109 3.78 -15.22 -9.93
CA SER A 109 4.75 -16.32 -9.78
C SER A 109 4.07 -17.68 -9.93
N PHE A 110 2.96 -17.89 -9.22
CA PHE A 110 2.17 -19.11 -9.34
C PHE A 110 1.64 -19.32 -10.74
N ILE A 111 0.97 -18.33 -11.34
CA ILE A 111 0.41 -18.44 -12.68
C ILE A 111 1.50 -18.81 -13.71
N ARG A 112 2.66 -18.15 -13.64
CA ARG A 112 3.81 -18.45 -14.51
C ARG A 112 4.28 -19.89 -14.34
N GLU A 113 4.38 -20.38 -13.11
CA GLU A 113 4.78 -21.75 -12.83
C GLU A 113 3.76 -22.79 -13.35
N TYR A 114 2.46 -22.51 -13.22
CA TYR A 114 1.40 -23.40 -13.71
C TYR A 114 1.29 -23.43 -15.24
N PHE A 115 1.66 -22.35 -15.94
CA PHE A 115 1.68 -22.34 -17.42
C PHE A 115 2.75 -23.25 -18.01
N ASP A 116 3.88 -23.43 -17.33
CA ASP A 116 5.00 -24.26 -17.82
C ASP A 116 4.87 -25.75 -17.42
N ARG A 117 4.03 -26.09 -16.44
CA ARG A 117 3.81 -27.47 -15.99
C ARG A 117 2.71 -28.17 -16.78
N SER A 118 2.91 -29.46 -17.10
CA SER A 118 1.87 -30.31 -17.70
C SER A 118 0.60 -30.31 -16.83
N PRO A 119 -0.61 -30.18 -17.41
CA PRO A 119 -1.87 -29.88 -16.69
C PRO A 119 -2.47 -31.10 -15.94
N LEU A 120 -1.63 -32.02 -15.43
CA LEU A 120 -2.10 -33.23 -14.76
C LEU A 120 -2.03 -33.11 -13.24
N PHE A 121 -3.12 -33.54 -12.59
CA PHE A 121 -3.23 -33.62 -11.14
C PHE A 121 -2.06 -34.42 -10.54
N PRO A 122 -1.62 -34.11 -9.30
CA PRO A 122 -0.45 -34.70 -8.64
C PRO A 122 -0.30 -36.24 -8.76
N PRO A 123 -1.36 -37.09 -8.75
CA PRO A 123 -1.19 -38.53 -8.95
C PRO A 123 -0.81 -38.94 -10.39
N PHE A 124 -1.09 -38.13 -11.42
CA PHE A 124 -0.85 -38.48 -12.83
C PHE A 124 0.40 -37.82 -13.44
N ILE A 125 1.15 -37.04 -12.66
CA ILE A 125 2.37 -36.35 -13.11
C ILE A 125 3.51 -37.32 -13.50
N ILE A 126 3.49 -38.52 -12.93
CA ILE A 126 4.45 -39.59 -13.24
C ILE A 126 4.25 -40.08 -14.68
N ILE A 127 3.01 -40.13 -15.17
CA ILE A 127 2.69 -40.58 -16.53
C ILE A 127 3.15 -39.55 -17.56
N SER A 128 2.98 -38.25 -17.30
CA SER A 128 3.49 -37.20 -18.20
C SER A 128 5.02 -37.24 -18.30
N HIS A 129 5.73 -37.41 -17.18
CA HIS A 129 7.18 -37.55 -17.20
C HIS A 129 7.64 -38.87 -17.84
N LEU A 130 6.88 -39.96 -17.71
CA LEU A 130 7.16 -41.23 -18.40
C LEU A 130 7.03 -41.08 -19.92
N ILE A 131 6.00 -40.36 -20.40
CA ILE A 131 5.80 -40.09 -21.84
C ILE A 131 6.92 -39.18 -22.37
N GLU A 132 7.35 -38.17 -21.61
CA GLU A 132 8.50 -37.32 -21.97
C GLU A 132 9.81 -38.11 -21.99
N LEU A 133 10.03 -39.01 -21.04
CA LEU A 133 11.19 -39.89 -20.98
C LEU A 133 11.21 -40.89 -22.15
N ILE A 134 10.05 -41.47 -22.50
CA ILE A 134 9.91 -42.33 -23.69
C ILE A 134 10.17 -41.53 -24.97
N LYS A 135 9.63 -40.32 -25.09
CA LYS A 135 9.90 -39.42 -26.23
C LYS A 135 11.39 -39.04 -26.32
N PHE A 136 12.04 -38.82 -25.17
CA PHE A 136 13.46 -38.52 -25.10
C PHE A 136 14.31 -39.71 -25.55
N LEU A 137 14.00 -40.94 -25.07
CA LEU A 137 14.67 -42.17 -25.49
C LEU A 137 14.49 -42.44 -26.99
N ILE A 138 13.27 -42.25 -27.52
CA ILE A 138 13.00 -42.36 -28.96
C ILE A 138 13.74 -41.25 -29.75
N GLY A 139 13.83 -40.04 -29.20
CA GLY A 139 14.56 -38.92 -29.78
C GLY A 139 16.09 -39.08 -29.78
N LEU A 140 16.64 -39.87 -28.85
CA LEU A 140 18.05 -40.28 -28.88
C LEU A 140 18.32 -41.29 -29.99
N CYS A 141 17.37 -42.18 -30.30
CA CYS A 141 17.44 -43.08 -31.45
C CYS A 141 17.12 -42.37 -32.79
N GLN A 142 16.30 -41.32 -32.77
CA GLN A 142 15.99 -40.49 -33.92
C GLN A 142 16.70 -39.14 -33.81
N LYS A 143 17.97 -39.09 -34.24
CA LYS A 143 18.73 -37.85 -34.44
C LYS A 143 18.16 -37.00 -35.59
N ARG A 144 16.86 -36.68 -35.59
CA ARG A 144 16.21 -35.66 -36.43
C ARG A 144 14.73 -35.50 -36.09
N ASN A 145 14.36 -34.80 -35.00
CA ASN A 145 13.15 -33.98 -35.05
C ASN A 145 12.89 -32.94 -33.95
N ASN A 146 13.82 -32.67 -33.02
CA ASN A 146 13.55 -31.64 -32.00
C ASN A 146 13.63 -30.19 -32.55
N SER A 147 13.99 -30.04 -33.83
CA SER A 147 13.93 -28.76 -34.51
C SER A 147 12.49 -28.28 -34.75
N ASN A 148 11.51 -29.18 -34.89
CA ASN A 148 10.15 -28.80 -35.29
C ASN A 148 9.35 -28.15 -34.15
N MET A 149 9.51 -28.60 -32.90
CA MET A 149 8.84 -27.96 -31.75
C MET A 149 9.41 -26.56 -31.45
N LYS A 150 10.75 -26.43 -31.40
CA LYS A 150 11.40 -25.11 -31.25
C LYS A 150 11.13 -24.18 -32.44
N LYS A 151 11.08 -24.71 -33.67
CA LYS A 151 10.67 -23.94 -34.85
C LYS A 151 9.21 -23.53 -34.78
N ASN A 152 8.30 -24.38 -34.32
CA ASN A 152 6.88 -24.05 -34.22
C ASN A 152 6.62 -22.99 -33.15
N GLN A 153 7.23 -23.09 -31.97
CA GLN A 153 7.14 -22.02 -30.96
C GLN A 153 7.78 -20.71 -31.44
N ALA A 154 8.99 -20.77 -32.03
CA ALA A 154 9.62 -19.59 -32.60
C ALA A 154 8.81 -19.01 -33.78
N LYS A 155 8.07 -19.82 -34.53
CA LYS A 155 7.19 -19.40 -35.63
C LYS A 155 5.90 -18.76 -35.11
N ILE A 156 5.32 -19.26 -34.03
CA ILE A 156 4.17 -18.63 -33.36
C ILE A 156 4.60 -17.29 -32.77
N PHE A 157 5.72 -17.24 -32.04
CA PHE A 157 6.26 -16.00 -31.47
C PHE A 157 6.63 -14.99 -32.57
N LYS A 158 7.24 -15.46 -33.66
CA LYS A 158 7.50 -14.64 -34.85
C LYS A 158 6.23 -14.23 -35.58
N MET A 159 5.18 -15.04 -35.63
CA MET A 159 3.89 -14.62 -36.23
C MET A 159 3.22 -13.53 -35.41
N ILE A 160 3.27 -13.64 -34.08
CA ILE A 160 2.74 -12.63 -33.16
C ILE A 160 3.54 -11.33 -33.29
N ALA A 161 4.88 -11.41 -33.30
CA ALA A 161 5.77 -10.26 -33.46
C ALA A 161 5.88 -9.72 -34.90
N ALA A 162 5.51 -10.51 -35.92
CA ALA A 162 5.51 -10.09 -37.33
C ALA A 162 4.15 -9.55 -37.78
N ASN A 163 3.13 -9.60 -36.91
CA ASN A 163 1.89 -8.87 -37.12
C ASN A 163 2.17 -7.38 -36.88
N HIS A 164 2.77 -6.74 -37.90
CA HIS A 164 3.14 -5.34 -37.93
C HIS A 164 1.96 -4.40 -37.63
N GLU A 165 0.73 -4.83 -37.93
CA GLU A 165 -0.50 -4.10 -37.61
C GLU A 165 -0.79 -4.09 -36.10
N ILE A 166 -0.56 -5.22 -35.42
CA ILE A 166 -0.75 -5.34 -33.97
C ILE A 166 0.32 -4.54 -33.22
N ASP A 167 1.59 -4.63 -33.61
CA ASP A 167 2.69 -3.88 -32.96
C ASP A 167 2.55 -2.36 -33.15
N LYS A 168 2.06 -1.91 -34.32
CA LYS A 168 1.82 -0.48 -34.57
C LYS A 168 0.69 0.04 -33.70
N ASP A 169 -0.43 -0.67 -33.63
CA ASP A 169 -1.58 -0.29 -32.83
C ASP A 169 -1.25 -0.30 -31.33
N TRP A 170 -0.45 -1.26 -30.86
CA TRP A 170 0.06 -1.28 -29.48
C TRP A 170 0.98 -0.09 -29.18
N SER A 171 1.90 0.24 -30.10
CA SER A 171 2.82 1.36 -29.92
C SER A 171 2.09 2.71 -29.92
N GLU A 172 1.09 2.87 -30.78
CA GLU A 172 0.23 4.06 -30.81
C GLU A 172 -0.59 4.18 -29.51
N PHE A 173 -1.16 3.07 -29.05
CA PHE A 173 -1.86 3.00 -27.77
C PHE A 173 -0.95 3.36 -26.58
N GLU A 174 0.26 2.79 -26.52
CA GLU A 174 1.23 3.06 -25.45
C GLU A 174 1.64 4.53 -25.42
N SER A 175 1.91 5.12 -26.59
CA SER A 175 2.25 6.55 -26.73
C SER A 175 1.10 7.44 -26.28
N TYR A 176 -0.15 7.13 -26.71
CA TYR A 176 -1.34 7.86 -26.30
C TYR A 176 -1.57 7.78 -24.77
N ALA A 177 -1.52 6.58 -24.20
CA ALA A 177 -1.71 6.36 -22.77
C ALA A 177 -0.64 7.07 -21.93
N THR A 178 0.62 7.04 -22.38
CA THR A 178 1.73 7.72 -21.72
C THR A 178 1.57 9.23 -21.77
N ASN A 179 1.18 9.80 -22.93
CA ASN A 179 0.94 11.23 -23.07
C ASN A 179 -0.23 11.70 -22.19
N LEU A 180 -1.32 10.93 -22.14
CA LEU A 180 -2.47 11.22 -21.29
C LEU A 180 -2.07 11.17 -19.81
N TYR A 181 -1.30 10.16 -19.39
CA TYR A 181 -0.77 10.08 -18.03
C TYR A 181 0.12 11.27 -17.68
N ALA A 182 1.08 11.61 -18.55
CA ALA A 182 1.95 12.77 -18.36
C ALA A 182 1.14 14.06 -18.22
N ARG A 183 0.13 14.25 -19.07
CA ARG A 183 -0.77 15.42 -19.02
C ARG A 183 -1.57 15.46 -17.72
N THR A 184 -2.12 14.35 -17.26
CA THR A 184 -2.89 14.29 -16.00
C THR A 184 -2.03 14.56 -14.77
N LYS A 185 -0.78 14.10 -14.75
CA LYS A 185 0.18 14.43 -13.69
C LYS A 185 0.53 15.92 -13.70
N VAL A 186 0.83 16.49 -14.87
CA VAL A 186 1.11 17.93 -15.02
C VAL A 186 -0.09 18.79 -14.63
N SER A 187 -1.32 18.38 -14.97
CA SER A 187 -2.54 19.09 -14.55
C SER A 187 -2.81 18.96 -13.05
N GLY A 188 -2.54 17.79 -12.46
CA GLY A 188 -2.66 17.57 -11.02
C GLY A 188 -1.68 18.41 -10.20
N THR A 189 -0.43 18.59 -10.69
CA THR A 189 0.54 19.51 -10.09
C THR A 189 0.21 20.98 -10.35
N SER A 190 -0.51 21.27 -11.43
CA SER A 190 -0.85 22.64 -11.82
C SER A 190 -2.00 23.25 -11.03
N SER A 191 -2.82 22.45 -10.36
CA SER A 191 -4.09 22.90 -9.77
C SER A 191 -3.98 23.61 -8.41
N SER A 192 -2.80 23.65 -7.77
CA SER A 192 -2.64 24.38 -6.50
C SER A 192 -1.32 25.13 -6.39
N SER A 193 -0.19 24.54 -6.79
CA SER A 193 1.11 25.23 -6.73
C SER A 193 1.42 26.00 -8.01
N ALA A 194 1.14 25.44 -9.20
CA ALA A 194 1.44 26.18 -10.44
C ALA A 194 0.46 27.34 -10.71
N THR A 195 -0.81 27.29 -10.29
CA THR A 195 -1.70 28.46 -10.38
C THR A 195 -1.20 29.62 -9.53
N VAL A 196 -0.73 29.36 -8.30
CA VAL A 196 -0.18 30.39 -7.40
C VAL A 196 1.12 30.96 -7.95
N VAL A 197 2.01 30.10 -8.46
CA VAL A 197 3.27 30.54 -9.10
C VAL A 197 3.01 31.30 -10.40
N ALA A 198 2.14 30.80 -11.27
CA ALA A 198 1.75 31.46 -12.52
C ALA A 198 1.07 32.81 -12.25
N SER A 199 0.22 32.91 -11.22
CA SER A 199 -0.42 34.17 -10.80
C SER A 199 0.60 35.17 -10.26
N ARG A 200 1.57 34.71 -9.46
CA ARG A 200 2.73 35.53 -9.03
C ARG A 200 3.52 36.06 -10.23
N THR A 201 3.93 35.18 -11.14
CA THR A 201 4.66 35.61 -12.35
C THR A 201 3.82 36.47 -13.31
N ARG A 202 2.49 36.37 -13.28
CA ARG A 202 1.60 37.27 -14.03
C ARG A 202 1.48 38.65 -13.40
N GLN A 203 1.66 38.75 -12.07
CA GLN A 203 1.79 40.03 -11.37
C GLN A 203 3.15 40.68 -11.62
N ASP A 204 4.19 39.89 -11.85
CA ASP A 204 5.55 40.35 -12.20
C ASP A 204 5.72 40.66 -13.71
N VAL A 205 4.63 40.90 -14.46
CA VAL A 205 4.75 41.42 -15.84
C VAL A 205 5.39 42.81 -15.76
N PRO A 206 6.52 43.07 -16.45
CA PRO A 206 7.23 44.33 -16.30
C PRO A 206 6.33 45.52 -16.63
N PRO A 207 6.38 46.61 -15.81
CA PRO A 207 5.49 47.78 -15.94
C PRO A 207 5.58 48.49 -17.29
N THR A 208 6.55 48.13 -18.13
CA THR A 208 6.75 48.66 -19.47
C THR A 208 5.49 48.64 -20.34
N ILE A 209 4.63 47.61 -20.25
CA ILE A 209 3.39 47.58 -21.05
C ILE A 209 2.35 48.58 -20.52
N LEU A 210 2.20 48.69 -19.20
CA LEU A 210 1.27 49.65 -18.57
C LEU A 210 1.73 51.10 -18.78
N ASP A 211 3.03 51.37 -18.74
CA ASP A 211 3.59 52.70 -18.99
C ASP A 211 3.45 53.13 -20.46
N THR A 212 3.55 52.19 -21.41
CA THR A 212 3.29 52.50 -22.83
C THR A 212 1.83 52.86 -23.10
N MET A 213 0.88 52.27 -22.36
CA MET A 213 -0.55 52.60 -22.51
C MET A 213 -0.95 53.91 -21.83
N ASN A 214 -0.18 54.40 -20.84
CA ASN A 214 -0.49 55.63 -20.13
C ASN A 214 0.12 56.89 -20.76
N THR A 215 1.11 56.74 -21.64
CA THR A 215 1.77 57.86 -22.35
C THR A 215 1.15 58.17 -23.71
N SER A 216 0.45 57.21 -24.33
CA SER A 216 -0.22 57.39 -25.62
C SER A 216 -1.61 58.09 -25.64
N PRO A 217 -2.41 58.18 -24.55
CA PRO A 217 -3.74 58.80 -24.64
C PRO A 217 -3.69 60.32 -24.62
N SER A 218 -2.63 60.95 -24.08
CA SER A 218 -2.51 62.41 -24.07
C SER A 218 -2.33 62.98 -25.48
N SER A 219 -1.57 62.33 -26.37
CA SER A 219 -1.43 62.81 -27.77
C SER A 219 -2.72 62.66 -28.57
N LEU A 220 -3.39 61.51 -28.47
CA LEU A 220 -4.65 61.26 -29.19
C LEU A 220 -5.80 62.14 -28.69
N THR A 221 -5.82 62.49 -27.40
CA THR A 221 -6.82 63.43 -26.86
C THR A 221 -6.61 64.86 -27.34
N ILE A 222 -5.35 65.30 -27.53
CA ILE A 222 -5.04 66.62 -28.10
C ILE A 222 -5.47 66.68 -29.57
N ASP A 223 -5.16 65.64 -30.36
CA ASP A 223 -5.50 65.60 -31.79
C ASP A 223 -7.01 65.54 -32.03
N LEU A 224 -7.76 64.71 -31.27
CA LEU A 224 -9.22 64.65 -31.41
C LEU A 224 -9.89 65.96 -30.98
N LYS A 225 -9.36 66.64 -29.96
CA LYS A 225 -9.89 67.94 -29.53
C LYS A 225 -9.67 69.00 -30.61
N ALA A 226 -8.49 69.07 -31.20
CA ALA A 226 -8.18 69.99 -32.29
C ALA A 226 -9.09 69.77 -33.51
N ILE A 227 -9.32 68.51 -33.91
CA ILE A 227 -10.23 68.17 -35.01
C ILE A 227 -11.68 68.57 -34.67
N THR A 228 -12.11 68.36 -33.42
CA THR A 228 -13.46 68.74 -32.97
C THR A 228 -13.66 70.24 -33.03
N ASP A 229 -12.65 71.02 -32.63
CA ASP A 229 -12.67 72.48 -32.65
C ASP A 229 -12.70 73.03 -34.09
N GLU A 230 -11.96 72.43 -35.03
CA GLU A 230 -12.03 72.80 -36.45
C GLU A 230 -13.41 72.52 -37.05
N ILE A 231 -14.00 71.36 -36.78
CA ILE A 231 -15.34 71.02 -37.26
C ILE A 231 -16.39 72.01 -36.71
N ALA A 232 -16.26 72.42 -35.44
CA ALA A 232 -17.15 73.42 -34.85
C ALA A 232 -17.01 74.79 -35.54
N SER A 233 -15.78 75.20 -35.86
CA SER A 233 -15.50 76.44 -36.60
C SER A 233 -16.10 76.40 -38.01
N ILE A 234 -15.91 75.30 -38.75
CA ILE A 234 -16.46 75.13 -40.10
C ILE A 234 -17.99 75.16 -40.08
N LYS A 235 -18.63 74.48 -39.11
CA LYS A 235 -20.09 74.52 -38.95
C LYS A 235 -20.60 75.94 -38.72
N LYS A 236 -19.88 76.76 -37.96
CA LYS A 236 -20.22 78.17 -37.74
C LYS A 236 -20.15 78.97 -39.04
N VAL A 237 -19.06 78.85 -39.80
CA VAL A 237 -18.88 79.55 -41.08
C VAL A 237 -19.94 79.15 -42.11
N ILE A 238 -20.30 77.86 -42.18
CA ILE A 238 -21.38 77.39 -43.06
C ILE A 238 -22.74 77.96 -42.61
N GLY A 239 -22.99 78.06 -41.30
CA GLY A 239 -24.18 78.69 -40.76
C GLY A 239 -24.29 80.15 -41.18
N ASP A 240 -23.20 80.91 -41.03
CA ASP A 240 -23.13 82.32 -41.41
C ASP A 240 -23.32 82.50 -42.94
N LEU A 241 -22.68 81.67 -43.77
CA LEU A 241 -22.87 81.69 -45.24
C LEU A 241 -24.30 81.37 -45.66
N ARG A 242 -24.98 80.44 -44.97
CA ARG A 242 -26.37 80.12 -45.23
C ARG A 242 -27.29 81.30 -44.92
N THR A 243 -27.01 82.07 -43.85
CA THR A 243 -27.79 83.28 -43.56
C THR A 243 -27.59 84.39 -44.61
N TYR A 244 -26.43 84.48 -45.25
CA TYR A 244 -26.19 85.41 -46.36
C TYR A 244 -26.78 84.97 -47.70
N THR A 245 -27.25 83.72 -47.85
CA THR A 245 -27.90 83.23 -49.07
C THR A 245 -29.43 83.25 -49.00
N GLU A 246 -30.01 83.61 -47.85
CA GLU A 246 -31.47 83.73 -47.63
C GLU A 246 -31.96 85.20 -47.47
N GLU A 247 -31.12 86.21 -47.74
CA GLU A 247 -31.48 87.65 -47.89
C GLU A 247 -31.14 88.18 -49.30
#